data_AF-A0A6B0URK7-F1
#
_entry.id   AF-A0A6B0URK7-F1
#
_cell.length_a   1.000
_cell.length_b   1.000
_cell.length_c   1.000
_cell.angle_alpha   90.00
_cell.angle_beta   90.00
_cell.angle_gamma   90.00
#
_symmetry.space_group_name_H-M   'P 1'
#
loop_
_entity.id
_entity.type
_entity.pdbx_description
1 polymer ?
#
loop_
_entity_poly.entity_id
_entity_poly.type
_entity_poly.pdbx_seq_one_letter_code
_entity_poly.pdbx_strand_id
1 'polypeptide(L)'
;MFVAVLFIPVVAGNVFMESSFRRVPEITERQYGTRKTYMIFDPCNTNKPGNRTISCSQIKMRDPSSKQTKQTIYPRDKPVEVECDMETDGGGWTVIQRRTEYEVENDKFEKDIGDYERGFQATGSSYWIGLEN
;
A
#
# COMPACT_ATOMS: atom_id res chain seq x y z
N MET A 1 73.02 -18.18 -0.97
CA MET A 1 71.60 -18.33 -1.34
C MET A 1 70.77 -18.38 -0.06
N PHE A 2 70.32 -17.21 0.40
CA PHE A 2 69.41 -17.07 1.55
C PHE A 2 68.56 -15.84 1.24
N VAL A 3 67.31 -16.05 0.84
CA VAL A 3 66.33 -14.96 0.70
C VAL A 3 65.52 -14.96 1.98
N ALA A 4 65.81 -13.99 2.84
CA ALA A 4 65.06 -13.72 4.06
C ALA A 4 63.74 -13.04 3.69
N VAL A 5 62.63 -13.68 4.04
CA VAL A 5 61.28 -13.13 3.86
C VAL A 5 61.02 -12.16 5.00
N LEU A 6 61.08 -10.86 4.70
CA LEU A 6 60.71 -9.80 5.63
C LEU A 6 59.18 -9.67 5.66
N PHE A 7 58.57 -10.13 6.75
CA PHE A 7 57.18 -9.81 7.08
C PHE A 7 57.13 -8.38 7.64
N ILE A 8 56.60 -7.44 6.88
CA ILE A 8 56.23 -6.11 7.39
C ILE A 8 54.76 -6.16 7.81
N PRO A 9 54.41 -5.99 9.10
CA PRO A 9 53.03 -5.80 9.48
C PRO A 9 52.69 -4.32 9.28
N VAL A 10 51.78 -4.00 8.35
CA VAL A 10 51.19 -2.66 8.29
C VAL A 10 49.74 -2.74 8.73
N VAL A 11 49.50 -1.94 9.75
CA VAL A 11 48.33 -1.80 10.62
C VAL A 11 47.06 -1.45 9.84
N ALA A 12 45.95 -1.91 10.41
CA ALA A 12 44.58 -1.69 10.02
C ALA A 12 44.23 -0.21 9.77
N GLY A 13 43.48 0.02 8.69
CA GLY A 13 42.89 1.31 8.35
C GLY A 13 41.63 1.12 7.53
N ASN A 14 40.59 0.55 8.13
CA ASN A 14 39.23 0.61 7.58
C ASN A 14 38.72 2.04 7.73
N VAL A 15 39.01 2.90 6.74
CA VAL A 15 38.28 4.15 6.53
C VAL A 15 36.97 3.79 5.82
N PHE A 16 36.03 3.23 6.59
CA PHE A 16 34.65 3.13 6.14
C PHE A 16 33.94 4.43 6.50
N MET A 17 33.60 5.14 5.44
CA MET A 17 32.85 6.39 5.44
C MET A 17 31.50 6.20 6.12
N GLU A 18 31.23 7.11 7.04
CA GLU A 18 29.99 7.27 7.78
C GLU A 18 28.83 7.55 6.80
N SER A 19 27.89 6.61 6.71
CA SER A 19 26.50 6.98 6.47
C SER A 19 25.60 6.09 7.32
N SER A 20 24.89 6.78 8.20
CA SER A 20 24.04 6.24 9.24
C SER A 20 22.84 5.47 8.67
N PHE A 21 23.00 4.15 8.47
CA PHE A 21 21.84 3.26 8.35
C PHE A 21 21.27 3.02 9.74
N ARG A 22 20.22 3.77 10.08
CA ARG A 22 19.44 3.55 11.30
C ARG A 22 18.96 2.10 11.31
N ARG A 23 19.34 1.37 12.36
CA ARG A 23 18.83 0.06 12.80
C ARG A 23 17.56 -0.37 12.06
N VAL A 24 17.70 -1.23 11.06
CA VAL A 24 16.60 -2.10 10.63
C VAL A 24 16.46 -3.14 11.74
N PRO A 25 15.35 -3.19 12.50
CA PRO A 25 15.18 -4.22 13.50
C PRO A 25 15.06 -5.56 12.78
N GLU A 26 15.84 -6.53 13.26
CA GLU A 26 15.75 -7.94 12.90
C GLU A 26 14.30 -8.40 13.08
N ILE A 27 13.72 -9.02 12.05
CA ILE A 27 12.33 -9.49 12.09
C ILE A 27 12.30 -10.71 13.03
N THR A 28 12.19 -10.46 14.33
CA THR A 28 11.93 -11.52 15.30
C THR A 28 10.58 -12.13 14.99
N GLU A 29 10.61 -13.45 14.84
CA GLU A 29 9.49 -14.37 14.66
C GLU A 29 8.23 -13.93 15.42
N ARG A 30 7.07 -13.97 14.74
CA ARG A 30 5.77 -13.61 15.32
C ARG A 30 5.47 -14.49 16.53
N GLN A 31 5.68 -13.97 17.74
CA GLN A 31 5.15 -14.59 18.95
C GLN A 31 3.62 -14.49 18.92
N TYR A 32 2.98 -15.66 18.84
CA TYR A 32 1.56 -15.85 19.14
C TYR A 32 1.32 -15.52 20.62
N GLY A 33 1.06 -14.25 20.93
CA GLY A 33 0.77 -13.76 22.28
C GLY A 33 -0.36 -12.75 22.26
N THR A 34 -1.46 -13.05 22.95
CA THR A 34 -2.65 -12.19 23.07
C THR A 34 -2.37 -10.97 23.92
N ARG A 35 -1.79 -9.93 23.30
CA ARG A 35 -1.96 -8.56 23.79
C ARG A 35 -2.07 -7.62 22.60
N LYS A 36 -3.32 -7.39 22.16
CA LYS A 36 -3.64 -6.34 21.19
C LYS A 36 -3.48 -4.98 21.87
N THR A 37 -2.25 -4.52 22.04
CA THR A 37 -1.99 -3.08 22.20
C THR A 37 -2.07 -2.48 20.81
N TYR A 38 -3.26 -1.99 20.49
CA TYR A 38 -3.58 -1.22 19.30
C TYR A 38 -2.49 -0.17 19.12
N MET A 39 -1.64 -0.33 18.11
CA MET A 39 -0.78 0.75 17.68
C MET A 39 -1.71 1.90 17.29
N ILE A 40 -1.39 3.13 17.72
CA ILE A 40 -2.09 4.35 17.28
C ILE A 40 -2.21 4.43 15.75
N PHE A 41 -1.31 3.74 15.04
CA PHE A 41 -1.26 3.61 13.59
C PHE A 41 -1.75 2.26 13.04
N ASP A 42 -2.59 1.48 13.76
CA ASP A 42 -3.22 0.31 13.17
C ASP A 42 -4.22 0.78 12.08
N PRO A 43 -3.91 0.64 10.78
CA PRO A 43 -4.79 1.08 9.71
C PRO A 43 -6.09 0.27 9.69
N CYS A 44 -6.05 -0.94 10.27
CA CYS A 44 -7.13 -1.92 10.29
C CYS A 44 -7.99 -1.84 11.55
N ASN A 45 -7.68 -0.96 12.50
CA ASN A 45 -8.51 -0.80 13.69
C ASN A 45 -9.84 -0.12 13.32
N THR A 46 -10.92 -0.91 13.27
CA THR A 46 -12.29 -0.45 13.00
C THR A 46 -12.93 0.27 14.19
N ASN A 47 -12.35 0.17 15.39
CA ASN A 47 -12.82 0.83 16.61
C ASN A 47 -12.25 2.25 16.77
N LYS A 48 -11.81 2.89 15.69
CA LYS A 48 -11.42 4.30 15.74
C LYS A 48 -12.66 5.16 16.02
N PRO A 49 -12.58 6.12 16.96
CA PRO A 49 -13.68 7.03 17.23
C PRO A 49 -14.08 7.74 15.94
N GLY A 50 -15.39 7.82 15.67
CA GLY A 50 -15.94 8.53 14.50
C GLY A 50 -16.72 7.68 13.50
N ASN A 51 -16.86 6.36 13.69
CA ASN A 51 -17.65 5.49 12.81
C ASN A 51 -17.35 5.68 11.31
N ARG A 52 -16.09 5.99 10.94
CA ARG A 52 -15.72 6.33 9.57
C ARG A 52 -15.42 5.08 8.75
N THR A 53 -15.92 5.05 7.52
CA THR A 53 -15.64 4.02 6.52
C THR A 53 -14.63 4.57 5.53
N ILE A 54 -13.35 4.32 5.75
CA ILE A 54 -12.19 4.87 5.03
C ILE A 54 -11.78 3.96 3.88
N SER A 55 -12.01 2.65 3.99
CA SER A 55 -11.60 1.65 3.00
C SER A 55 -12.59 0.48 2.88
N CYS A 56 -12.56 -0.21 1.73
CA CYS A 56 -13.35 -1.43 1.52
C CYS A 56 -13.02 -2.53 2.53
N SER A 57 -11.80 -2.57 3.06
CA SER A 57 -11.41 -3.53 4.10
C SER A 57 -12.20 -3.34 5.39
N GLN A 58 -12.51 -2.10 5.77
CA GLN A 58 -13.35 -1.82 6.93
C GLN A 58 -14.81 -2.23 6.67
N ILE A 59 -15.30 -2.07 5.45
CA ILE A 59 -16.62 -2.54 5.04
C ILE A 59 -16.69 -4.07 5.17
N LYS A 60 -15.70 -4.79 4.61
CA LYS A 60 -15.60 -6.25 4.70
C LYS A 60 -15.55 -6.75 6.15
N MET A 61 -14.86 -6.03 7.04
CA MET A 61 -14.80 -6.38 8.46
C MET A 61 -16.13 -6.18 9.20
N ARG A 62 -16.91 -5.16 8.82
CA ARG A 62 -18.22 -4.88 9.43
C ARG A 62 -19.32 -5.78 8.89
N ASP A 63 -19.29 -6.02 7.58
CA ASP A 63 -20.20 -6.90 6.88
C ASP A 63 -19.41 -7.89 6.00
N PRO A 64 -19.03 -9.05 6.56
CA PRO A 64 -18.28 -10.07 5.83
C PRO A 64 -19.02 -10.64 4.62
N SER A 65 -20.35 -10.57 4.64
CA SER A 65 -21.25 -11.09 3.61
C SER A 65 -21.59 -10.05 2.55
N SER A 66 -21.03 -8.84 2.63
CA SER A 66 -21.26 -7.79 1.65
C SER A 66 -20.82 -8.25 0.26
N LYS A 67 -21.80 -8.34 -0.65
CA LYS A 67 -21.59 -8.63 -2.08
C LYS A 67 -21.58 -7.37 -2.94
N GLN A 68 -21.71 -6.20 -2.31
CA GLN A 68 -21.89 -4.96 -3.02
C GLN A 68 -20.54 -4.48 -3.55
N THR A 69 -20.44 -4.46 -4.88
CA THR A 69 -19.23 -4.09 -5.61
C THR A 69 -18.97 -2.59 -5.62
N LYS A 70 -20.00 -1.74 -5.51
CA LYS A 70 -19.84 -0.28 -5.44
C LYS A 70 -20.18 0.26 -4.06
N GLN A 71 -19.27 1.02 -3.46
CA GLN A 71 -19.43 1.58 -2.12
C GLN A 71 -18.90 3.01 -2.03
N THR A 72 -19.38 3.77 -1.06
CA THR A 72 -18.83 5.10 -0.74
C THR A 72 -17.91 4.99 0.47
N ILE A 73 -16.66 5.41 0.30
CA ILE A 73 -15.66 5.51 1.36
C ILE A 73 -15.28 6.97 1.61
N TYR A 74 -14.62 7.23 2.74
CA TYR A 74 -14.24 8.56 3.20
C TYR A 74 -12.75 8.60 3.59
N PRO A 75 -11.81 8.48 2.62
CA PRO A 75 -10.38 8.39 2.90
C PRO A 75 -9.84 9.64 3.62
N ARG A 76 -10.36 10.81 3.23
CA ARG A 76 -9.96 12.15 3.73
C ARG A 76 -11.15 12.96 4.23
N ASP A 77 -12.13 12.30 4.85
CA ASP A 77 -13.42 12.89 5.25
C ASP A 77 -14.25 13.45 4.07
N LYS A 78 -13.86 13.13 2.83
CA LYS A 78 -14.61 13.41 1.60
C LYS A 78 -15.17 12.10 1.03
N PRO A 79 -16.44 12.08 0.57
CA PRO A 79 -17.02 10.89 -0.03
C PRO A 79 -16.36 10.59 -1.38
N VAL A 80 -15.95 9.34 -1.57
CA VAL A 80 -15.42 8.82 -2.82
C VAL A 80 -16.18 7.52 -3.16
N GLU A 81 -16.77 7.45 -4.34
CA GLU A 81 -17.37 6.22 -4.85
C GLU A 81 -16.27 5.31 -5.41
N VAL A 82 -16.19 4.08 -4.90
CA VAL A 82 -15.16 3.12 -5.26
C VAL A 82 -15.76 1.77 -5.59
N GLU A 83 -15.03 1.00 -6.39
CA GLU A 83 -15.30 -0.41 -6.55
C GLU A 83 -14.55 -1.18 -5.45
N CYS A 84 -15.28 -1.98 -4.68
CA CYS A 84 -14.76 -2.88 -3.67
C CYS A 84 -14.79 -4.31 -4.18
N ASP A 85 -13.62 -4.97 -4.25
CA ASP A 85 -13.56 -6.41 -4.42
C ASP A 85 -13.59 -7.08 -3.04
N MET A 86 -14.72 -7.75 -2.78
CA MET A 86 -15.03 -8.41 -1.51
C MET A 86 -14.79 -9.92 -1.52
N GLU A 87 -14.27 -10.48 -2.63
CA GLU A 87 -14.17 -11.93 -2.83
C GLU A 87 -12.72 -12.38 -3.07
N THR A 88 -11.97 -11.69 -3.94
CA THR A 88 -10.61 -12.08 -4.33
C THR A 88 -9.63 -11.97 -3.16
N ASP A 89 -8.82 -13.01 -2.94
CA ASP A 89 -7.77 -13.07 -1.91
C ASP A 89 -8.24 -12.65 -0.50
N GLY A 90 -9.48 -13.02 -0.13
CA GLY A 90 -10.08 -12.68 1.16
C GLY A 90 -10.88 -11.38 1.19
N GLY A 91 -10.87 -10.62 0.10
CA GLY A 91 -11.70 -9.44 -0.12
C GLY A 91 -11.31 -8.21 0.70
N GLY A 92 -12.09 -7.14 0.52
CA GLY A 92 -11.83 -5.84 1.15
C GLY A 92 -10.85 -4.96 0.36
N TRP A 93 -10.60 -5.31 -0.90
CA TRP A 93 -9.76 -4.51 -1.79
C TRP A 93 -10.53 -3.28 -2.27
N THR A 94 -9.85 -2.14 -2.26
CA THR A 94 -10.36 -0.92 -2.90
C THR A 94 -9.70 -0.81 -4.27
N VAL A 95 -10.49 -0.92 -5.33
CA VAL A 95 -9.98 -0.83 -6.70
C VAL A 95 -9.79 0.64 -7.03
N ILE A 96 -8.55 1.02 -7.34
CA ILE A 96 -8.18 2.41 -7.68
C ILE A 96 -8.12 2.65 -9.20
N GLN A 97 -8.00 1.57 -9.97
CA GLN A 97 -7.89 1.59 -11.42
C GLN A 97 -8.40 0.27 -11.97
N ARG A 98 -9.12 0.32 -13.08
CA ARG A 98 -9.58 -0.86 -13.82
C ARG A 98 -9.43 -0.64 -15.31
N ARG A 99 -8.95 -1.68 -16.00
CA ARG A 99 -8.74 -1.71 -17.46
C ARG A 99 -9.52 -2.89 -18.03
N THR A 100 -10.20 -2.71 -19.15
CA THR A 100 -10.97 -3.75 -19.85
C THR A 100 -10.34 -4.03 -21.21
N GLU A 101 -10.64 -5.19 -21.79
CA GLU A 101 -10.08 -5.65 -23.07
C GLU A 101 -10.31 -4.66 -24.24
N TYR A 102 -11.33 -3.81 -24.15
CA TYR A 102 -11.68 -2.81 -25.16
C TYR A 102 -10.74 -1.59 -25.21
N GLU A 103 -9.72 -1.53 -24.35
CA GLU A 103 -8.76 -0.42 -24.32
C GLU A 103 -7.61 -0.54 -25.30
N VAL A 104 -7.34 -1.73 -25.83
CA VAL A 104 -6.18 -1.94 -26.72
C VAL A 104 -6.27 -1.09 -28.00
N GLU A 105 -7.47 -0.61 -28.35
CA GLU A 105 -7.72 0.21 -29.54
C GLU A 105 -8.03 1.69 -29.24
N ASN A 106 -7.83 2.15 -28.00
CA ASN A 106 -8.44 3.42 -27.55
C ASN A 106 -7.50 4.27 -26.68
N ASP A 107 -7.26 5.52 -27.08
CA ASP A 107 -6.50 6.57 -26.33
C ASP A 107 -7.25 7.07 -25.07
N LYS A 108 -8.10 6.23 -24.46
CA LYS A 108 -9.01 6.62 -23.36
C LYS A 108 -8.29 6.79 -22.02
N PHE A 109 -7.09 6.23 -21.90
CA PHE A 109 -6.18 6.49 -20.78
C PHE A 109 -5.08 7.50 -21.14
N GLU A 110 -5.04 8.00 -22.36
CA GLU A 110 -4.18 9.14 -22.73
C GLU A 110 -4.91 10.43 -22.34
N LYS A 111 -4.78 10.79 -21.06
CA LYS A 111 -5.46 11.92 -20.45
C LYS A 111 -4.48 12.94 -19.92
N ASP A 112 -4.94 14.19 -19.87
CA ASP A 112 -4.16 15.28 -19.29
C ASP A 112 -4.04 15.12 -17.77
N ILE A 113 -3.06 15.80 -17.18
CA ILE A 113 -2.80 15.73 -15.74
C ILE A 113 -4.04 16.05 -14.90
N GLY A 114 -4.85 17.02 -15.32
CA GLY A 114 -6.06 17.41 -14.58
C GLY A 114 -7.12 16.31 -14.52
N ASP A 115 -7.18 15.41 -15.50
CA ASP A 115 -8.08 14.26 -15.46
C ASP A 115 -7.54 13.17 -14.53
N TYR A 116 -6.23 12.97 -14.48
CA TYR A 116 -5.61 12.08 -13.50
C TYR A 116 -5.75 12.60 -12.07
N GLU A 117 -5.75 13.91 -11.86
CA GLU A 117 -6.01 14.54 -10.57
C GLU A 117 -7.45 14.27 -10.09
N ARG A 118 -8.44 14.57 -10.93
CA ARG A 118 -9.87 14.44 -10.59
C ARG A 118 -10.41 13.01 -10.64
N GLY A 119 -9.80 12.14 -11.44
CA GLY A 119 -10.37 10.84 -11.79
C GLY A 119 -11.22 10.90 -13.06
N PHE A 120 -11.35 9.76 -13.74
CA PHE A 120 -12.16 9.64 -14.95
C PHE A 120 -12.69 8.22 -15.14
N GLN A 121 -13.82 8.12 -15.85
CA GLN A 121 -14.35 6.85 -16.35
C GLN A 121 -14.02 6.74 -17.85
N ALA A 122 -13.62 5.55 -18.28
CA ALA A 122 -13.35 5.21 -19.67
C ALA A 122 -14.47 4.29 -20.21
N THR A 123 -14.24 3.67 -21.37
CA THR A 123 -15.23 2.78 -22.00
C THR A 123 -15.49 1.53 -21.14
N GLY A 124 -16.73 1.07 -21.11
CA GLY A 124 -17.12 -0.13 -20.37
C GLY A 124 -17.09 0.09 -18.85
N SER A 125 -16.34 -0.75 -18.14
CA SER A 125 -16.12 -0.64 -16.70
C SER A 125 -14.71 -0.16 -16.33
N SER A 126 -13.96 0.37 -17.30
CA SER A 126 -12.64 0.94 -17.05
C SER A 126 -12.73 2.30 -16.38
N TYR A 127 -11.85 2.56 -15.41
CA TYR A 127 -11.79 3.87 -14.75
C TYR A 127 -10.46 4.08 -14.03
N TRP A 128 -10.23 5.35 -13.66
CA TRP A 128 -9.19 5.81 -12.75
C TRP A 128 -9.84 6.61 -11.62
N ILE A 129 -9.50 6.27 -10.36
CA ILE A 129 -10.13 6.88 -9.19
C ILE A 129 -9.83 8.37 -9.04
N GLY A 130 -8.64 8.85 -9.41
CA GLY A 130 -8.20 10.24 -9.19
C GLY A 130 -7.17 10.37 -8.06
N LEU A 131 -6.16 11.22 -8.26
CA LEU A 131 -5.07 11.44 -7.30
C LEU A 131 -5.49 12.28 -6.08
N GLU A 132 -6.50 13.15 -6.23
CA GLU A 132 -6.93 14.07 -5.17
C GLU A 132 -7.96 13.46 -4.19
N ASN A 133 -8.34 12.20 -4.42
CA ASN A 133 -9.36 11.48 -3.64
C ASN A 133 -8.84 10.86 -2.33
#